data_AF-R0I322-F1
#
_entry.id   AF-R0I322-F1
#
_cell.length_a   1.000
_cell.length_b   1.000
_cell.length_c   1.000
_cell.angle_alpha   90.00
_cell.angle_beta   90.00
_cell.angle_gamma   90.00
#
_symmetry.space_group_name_H-M   'P 1'
#
loop_
_entity.id
_entity.type
_entity.pdbx_description
1 polymer ?
#
loop_
_entity_poly.entity_id
_entity_poly.type
_entity_poly.pdbx_seq_one_letter_code
_entity_poly.pdbx_strand_id
1 'polypeptide(L)'
;MEYSDENDGDVGISSVHACFYTLNSLSGVGILAVPYALSSGGCFFVVGATSWYTGLLIQRCLKLDPRILTYPEIAGKAFGKKGSLLVSFVLYIELYLVATAILILEVDNMYHMYPHAAI
;
A
#
# COMPACT_ATOMS: atom_id res chain seq x y z
N MET A 1 13.07 33.84 5.76
CA MET A 1 13.14 32.36 5.94
C MET A 1 11.82 31.79 5.45
N GLU A 2 11.42 31.97 4.18
CA GLU A 2 12.11 31.45 2.99
C GLU A 2 12.48 29.98 3.18
N TYR A 3 11.60 29.11 2.70
CA TYR A 3 12.05 27.96 1.94
C TYR A 3 11.60 28.21 0.50
N SER A 4 12.60 28.45 -0.34
CA SER A 4 12.48 28.82 -1.74
C SER A 4 11.93 27.67 -2.58
N ASP A 5 11.23 28.12 -3.62
CA ASP A 5 10.86 27.44 -4.86
C ASP A 5 12.02 26.62 -5.46
N GLU A 6 11.78 25.33 -5.73
CA GLU A 6 12.51 24.58 -6.76
C GLU A 6 11.49 23.83 -7.60
N ASN A 7 11.14 24.46 -8.72
CA ASN A 7 10.83 23.85 -10.01
C ASN A 7 10.84 22.31 -10.06
N ASP A 8 9.66 21.70 -10.01
CA ASP A 8 9.34 20.63 -10.95
C ASP A 8 8.04 21.08 -11.59
N GLY A 9 8.06 21.25 -12.91
CA GLY A 9 7.04 22.00 -13.62
C GLY A 9 5.63 21.46 -13.42
N ASP A 10 4.69 22.02 -14.16
CA ASP A 10 3.52 21.29 -14.59
C ASP A 10 3.95 20.00 -15.32
N VAL A 11 4.42 18.97 -14.60
CA VAL A 11 4.10 17.62 -14.97
C VAL A 11 2.61 17.57 -14.71
N GLY A 12 1.84 17.99 -15.71
CA GLY A 12 0.47 17.57 -15.89
C GLY A 12 0.50 16.06 -16.02
N ILE A 13 0.75 15.35 -14.91
CA ILE A 13 0.49 13.94 -14.79
C ILE A 13 -1.02 13.90 -14.88
N SER A 14 -1.51 13.72 -16.10
CA SER A 14 -2.90 13.39 -16.36
C SER A 14 -3.31 12.37 -15.30
N SER A 15 -4.46 12.57 -14.64
CA SER A 15 -4.91 11.70 -13.56
C SER A 15 -4.83 10.21 -13.95
N VAL A 16 -5.00 9.94 -15.25
CA VAL A 16 -4.80 8.64 -15.90
C VAL A 16 -3.41 8.05 -15.67
N HIS A 17 -2.36 8.84 -15.83
CA HIS A 17 -0.97 8.43 -15.69
C HIS A 17 -0.61 8.15 -14.21
N ALA A 18 -1.12 8.96 -13.28
CA ALA A 18 -1.03 8.68 -11.85
C ALA A 18 -1.80 7.40 -11.46
N CYS A 19 -2.98 7.17 -12.03
CA CYS A 19 -3.74 5.94 -11.85
C CYS A 19 -2.97 4.72 -12.38
N PHE A 20 -2.34 4.82 -13.55
CA PHE A 20 -1.57 3.71 -14.12
C PHE A 20 -0.39 3.31 -13.24
N TYR A 21 0.38 4.27 -12.72
CA TYR A 21 1.46 3.97 -11.77
C TYR A 21 0.94 3.34 -10.48
N THR A 22 -0.19 3.82 -9.97
CA THR A 22 -0.85 3.25 -8.79
C THR A 22 -1.32 1.81 -9.04
N LEU A 23 -1.93 1.54 -10.21
CA LEU A 23 -2.39 0.21 -10.60
C LEU A 23 -1.22 -0.76 -10.81
N ASN A 24 -0.11 -0.29 -11.38
CA ASN A 24 1.09 -1.10 -11.58
C ASN A 24 1.69 -1.52 -10.23
N SER A 25 1.79 -0.58 -9.28
CA SER A 25 2.23 -0.87 -7.90
C SER A 25 1.26 -1.83 -7.18
N LEU A 26 -0.05 -1.60 -7.30
CA LEU A 26 -1.07 -2.44 -6.67
C LEU A 26 -1.11 -3.86 -7.25
N SER A 27 -0.81 -4.05 -8.53
CA SER A 27 -0.77 -5.36 -9.17
C SER A 27 0.23 -6.30 -8.48
N GLY A 28 1.41 -5.78 -8.10
CA GLY A 28 2.42 -6.55 -7.37
C GLY A 28 1.94 -6.99 -5.99
N VAL A 29 1.37 -6.06 -5.20
CA VAL A 29 0.80 -6.36 -3.88
C VAL A 29 -0.43 -7.28 -4.00
N GLY A 30 -1.24 -7.10 -5.04
CA GLY A 30 -2.46 -7.84 -5.32
C GLY A 30 -2.21 -9.32 -5.62
N ILE A 31 -1.11 -9.66 -6.29
CA ILE A 31 -0.70 -11.05 -6.54
C ILE A 31 -0.50 -11.83 -5.24
N LEU A 32 -0.15 -11.17 -4.14
CA LEU A 32 -0.02 -11.78 -2.81
C LEU A 32 -1.32 -11.76 -2.01
N ALA A 33 -2.15 -10.73 -2.20
CA ALA A 33 -3.47 -10.64 -1.57
C ALA A 33 -4.44 -11.71 -2.11
N VAL A 34 -4.35 -12.07 -3.39
CA VAL A 34 -5.19 -13.10 -4.03
C VAL A 34 -5.04 -14.48 -3.37
N PRO A 35 -3.84 -15.06 -3.19
CA PRO A 35 -3.68 -16.35 -2.51
C PRO A 35 -4.05 -16.29 -1.02
N TYR A 36 -3.86 -15.14 -0.35
CA TYR A 36 -4.31 -14.96 1.03
C TYR A 36 -5.84 -14.96 1.15
N ALA A 37 -6.53 -14.24 0.25
CA ALA A 37 -7.99 -14.22 0.19
C ALA A 37 -8.59 -15.58 -0.21
N LEU A 38 -7.88 -16.34 -1.06
CA LEU A 38 -8.29 -17.66 -1.54
C LEU A 38 -8.04 -18.75 -0.49
N SER A 39 -6.90 -18.74 0.21
CA SER A 39 -6.57 -19.67 1.30
C SER A 39 -7.55 -19.54 2.48
N SER A 40 -8.06 -18.33 2.71
CA SER A 40 -9.09 -18.06 3.73
C SER A 40 -10.53 -18.33 3.26
N GLY A 41 -10.74 -18.86 2.04
CA GLY A 41 -11.98 -19.50 1.57
C GLY A 41 -13.25 -18.64 1.43
N GLY A 42 -13.29 -17.40 1.92
CA GLY A 42 -14.51 -16.56 1.88
C GLY A 42 -14.31 -15.07 2.17
N CYS A 43 -13.09 -14.62 2.44
CA CYS A 43 -12.85 -13.24 2.86
C CYS A 43 -12.77 -12.22 1.71
N PHE A 44 -12.99 -12.60 0.45
CA PHE A 44 -12.93 -11.64 -0.67
C PHE A 44 -13.91 -10.48 -0.48
N PHE A 45 -15.10 -10.78 0.04
CA PHE A 45 -16.12 -9.78 0.38
C PHE A 45 -15.71 -8.91 1.57
N VAL A 46 -15.01 -9.50 2.54
CA VAL A 46 -14.50 -8.78 3.72
C VAL A 46 -13.39 -7.83 3.31
N VAL A 47 -12.41 -8.30 2.53
CA VAL A 47 -11.30 -7.48 2.00
C VAL A 47 -11.82 -6.36 1.10
N GLY A 48 -12.81 -6.64 0.26
CA GLY A 48 -13.49 -5.63 -0.55
C GLY A 48 -14.23 -4.59 0.30
N ALA A 49 -14.99 -5.03 1.31
CA ALA A 49 -15.70 -4.15 2.23
C ALA A 49 -14.75 -3.30 3.09
N THR A 50 -13.64 -3.87 3.57
CA THR A 50 -12.63 -3.14 4.34
C THR A 50 -11.87 -2.14 3.47
N SER A 51 -11.53 -2.49 2.23
CA SER A 51 -10.92 -1.54 1.28
C SER A 51 -11.87 -0.40 0.93
N TRP A 52 -13.14 -0.70 0.68
CA TRP A 52 -14.17 0.32 0.43
C TRP A 52 -14.33 1.26 1.63
N TYR A 53 -14.41 0.71 2.84
CA TYR A 53 -14.52 1.47 4.07
C TYR A 53 -13.27 2.34 4.32
N THR A 54 -12.08 1.78 4.10
CA THR A 54 -10.79 2.47 4.26
C THR A 54 -10.66 3.62 3.27
N GLY A 55 -11.02 3.42 2.01
CA GLY A 55 -11.03 4.46 0.98
C GLY A 55 -11.98 5.62 1.31
N LEU A 56 -13.19 5.33 1.77
CA LEU A 56 -14.15 6.35 2.24
C LEU A 56 -13.62 7.12 3.45
N LEU A 57 -12.98 6.43 4.39
CA LEU A 57 -12.34 7.04 5.55
C LEU A 57 -11.26 8.04 5.15
N ILE A 58 -10.32 7.62 4.28
CA ILE A 58 -9.21 8.45 3.80
C ILE A 58 -9.76 9.64 3.03
N GLN A 59 -10.74 9.43 2.15
CA GLN A 59 -11.34 10.50 1.36
C GLN A 59 -12.01 11.56 2.25
N ARG A 60 -12.68 11.14 3.34
CA ARG A 60 -13.22 12.10 4.31
C ARG A 60 -12.13 12.81 5.08
N CYS A 61 -11.10 12.10 5.54
CA CYS A 61 -10.01 12.72 6.29
C CYS A 61 -9.24 13.76 5.47
N LEU A 62 -8.93 13.44 4.20
CA LEU A 62 -8.21 14.33 3.28
C LEU A 62 -9.01 15.60 2.96
N LYS A 63 -10.35 15.53 3.03
CA LYS A 63 -11.25 16.69 2.86
C LYS A 63 -11.32 17.60 4.08
N LEU A 64 -11.09 17.10 5.30
CA LEU A 64 -11.17 17.91 6.52
C LEU A 64 -9.88 18.69 6.83
N ASP A 65 -8.71 18.14 6.52
CA ASP A 65 -7.42 18.78 6.83
C ASP A 65 -6.33 18.38 5.79
N PRO A 66 -6.02 19.23 4.79
CA PRO A 66 -5.01 18.94 3.76
C PRO A 66 -3.56 19.06 4.24
N ARG A 67 -3.30 19.31 5.54
CA ARG A 67 -1.95 19.59 6.09
C ARG A 67 -1.24 18.38 6.68
N ILE A 68 -1.89 17.21 6.77
CA ILE A 68 -1.34 16.03 7.45
C ILE A 68 -1.14 14.92 6.42
N LEU A 69 0.11 14.66 6.04
CA LEU A 69 0.48 13.80 4.91
C LEU A 69 0.74 12.33 5.29
N THR A 70 0.85 12.02 6.59
CA THR A 70 1.26 10.69 7.06
C THR A 70 0.03 9.87 7.49
N TYR A 71 -0.24 8.74 6.82
CA TYR A 71 -1.38 7.83 7.05
C TYR A 71 -1.75 7.57 8.53
N PRO A 72 -0.81 7.22 9.42
CA PRO A 72 -1.10 7.02 10.85
C PRO A 72 -1.50 8.30 11.59
N GLU A 73 -0.98 9.47 11.21
CA GLU A 73 -1.32 10.76 11.83
C GLU A 73 -2.76 11.18 11.45
N ILE A 74 -3.15 10.91 10.20
CA ILE A 74 -4.51 11.12 9.70
C ILE A 74 -5.52 10.25 10.48
N ALA A 75 -5.20 8.98 10.67
CA ALA A 75 -6.01 8.05 11.45
C ALA A 75 -6.10 8.45 12.94
N GLY A 76 -5.03 9.01 13.51
CA GLY A 76 -5.01 9.52 14.87
C GLY A 76 -5.92 10.71 15.11
N LYS A 77 -6.05 11.59 14.11
CA LYS A 77 -6.91 12.76 14.19
C LYS A 77 -8.39 12.43 13.94
N ALA A 78 -8.68 11.41 13.12
CA ALA A 78 -10.04 11.01 12.77
C ALA A 78 -10.68 9.95 13.69
N PHE A 79 -9.89 9.01 14.22
CA PHE A 79 -10.36 7.92 15.11
C PHE A 79 -9.84 8.03 16.55
N GLY A 80 -8.99 9.03 16.84
CA GLY A 80 -8.29 9.18 18.10
C GLY A 80 -7.02 8.32 18.18
N LYS A 81 -6.29 8.46 19.29
CA LYS A 81 -4.97 7.83 19.52
C LYS A 81 -4.90 6.32 19.28
N LYS A 82 -6.00 5.59 19.57
CA LYS A 82 -6.04 4.12 19.41
C LYS A 82 -6.13 3.69 17.94
N GLY A 83 -6.82 4.46 17.10
CA GLY A 83 -6.96 4.16 15.67
C GLY A 83 -5.65 4.33 14.91
N SER A 84 -4.87 5.37 15.23
CA SER A 84 -3.53 5.59 14.67
C SER A 84 -2.61 4.39 14.85
N LEU A 85 -2.56 3.86 16.08
CA LEU A 85 -1.68 2.75 16.44
C LEU A 85 -2.08 1.46 15.69
N LEU A 86 -3.39 1.19 15.63
CA LEU A 86 -3.92 0.01 14.95
C LEU A 86 -3.63 0.04 13.44
N VAL A 87 -3.86 1.19 12.79
CA VAL A 87 -3.58 1.36 11.35
C VAL A 87 -2.09 1.24 11.07
N SER A 88 -1.24 1.89 11.87
CA SER A 88 0.21 1.78 11.72
C SER A 88 0.70 0.34 11.87
N PHE A 89 0.16 -0.41 12.84
CA PHE A 89 0.54 -1.79 13.10
C PHE A 89 0.14 -2.72 11.94
N VAL A 90 -1.10 -2.60 11.45
CA VAL A 90 -1.60 -3.39 10.31
C VAL A 90 -0.78 -3.09 9.05
N LEU A 91 -0.52 -1.82 8.74
CA LEU A 91 0.23 -1.42 7.55
C LEU A 91 1.70 -1.90 7.60
N TYR A 92 2.30 -1.94 8.80
CA TYR A 92 3.65 -2.47 8.98
C TYR A 92 3.71 -3.99 8.80
N ILE A 93 2.74 -4.72 9.34
CA ILE A 93 2.64 -6.18 9.13
C ILE A 93 2.42 -6.49 7.65
N GLU A 94 1.53 -5.75 6.98
CA GLU A 94 1.23 -5.95 5.56
C GLU A 94 2.48 -5.71 4.69
N LEU A 95 3.23 -4.62 4.95
CA LEU A 95 4.48 -4.33 4.25
C LEU A 95 5.54 -5.43 4.48
N TYR A 96 5.63 -5.97 5.70
CA TYR A 96 6.55 -7.05 6.05
C TYR A 96 6.20 -8.36 5.35
N LEU A 97 4.92 -8.73 5.32
CA LEU A 97 4.44 -9.93 4.64
C LEU A 97 4.68 -9.84 3.12
N VAL A 98 4.39 -8.67 2.53
CA VAL A 98 4.63 -8.43 1.10
C VAL A 98 6.12 -8.53 0.77
N ALA A 99 6.98 -7.86 1.54
CA ALA A 99 8.42 -7.92 1.35
C ALA A 99 8.95 -9.36 1.44
N THR A 100 8.53 -10.10 2.48
CA THR A 100 8.93 -11.49 2.68
C THR A 100 8.48 -12.38 1.53
N ALA A 101 7.25 -12.21 1.02
CA ALA A 101 6.74 -13.04 -0.06
C ALA A 101 7.40 -12.74 -1.41
N ILE A 102 7.72 -11.46 -1.70
CA ILE A 102 8.50 -11.09 -2.88
C ILE A 102 9.90 -11.70 -2.81
N LEU A 103 10.56 -11.65 -1.64
CA LEU A 103 11.87 -12.27 -1.45
C LEU A 103 11.83 -13.78 -1.69
N ILE A 104 10.83 -14.49 -1.16
CA ILE A 104 10.67 -15.94 -1.39
C ILE A 104 10.50 -16.23 -2.89
N LEU A 105 9.70 -15.44 -3.59
CA LEU A 105 9.45 -15.62 -5.02
C LEU A 105 10.71 -15.35 -5.86
N GLU A 106 11.46 -14.30 -5.53
CA GLU A 106 12.71 -13.97 -6.21
C GLU A 106 13.77 -15.06 -5.98
N VAL A 107 13.86 -15.55 -4.74
CA VAL A 107 14.75 -16.64 -4.36
C VAL A 107 14.41 -17.92 -5.13
N ASP A 108 13.13 -18.31 -5.20
CA ASP A 108 12.69 -19.49 -5.97
C ASP A 108 12.97 -19.34 -7.47
N ASN A 109 12.72 -18.14 -8.01
CA ASN A 109 13.01 -17.82 -9.41
C ASN A 109 14.52 -17.84 -9.72
N MET A 110 15.38 -17.42 -8.79
CA MET A 110 16.83 -17.51 -8.91
C MET A 110 17.33 -18.97 -8.83
N TYR A 111 16.77 -19.79 -7.94
CA TYR A 111 17.10 -21.23 -7.87
C TYR A 111 16.78 -21.95 -9.18
N HIS A 112 15.74 -21.54 -9.89
CA HIS A 112 15.38 -22.12 -11.19
C HIS A 112 16.31 -21.68 -12.33
N MET A 113 16.85 -20.46 -12.27
CA MET A 113 17.72 -19.88 -13.31
C MET A 113 19.20 -20.26 -13.16
N TYR A 114 19.65 -20.60 -11.94
CA TYR A 114 21.01 -21.11 -11.67
C TYR A 114 20.98 -22.56 -11.13
N PRO A 115 20.60 -23.55 -11.95
CA PRO A 115 20.66 -24.96 -11.55
C PRO A 115 22.10 -25.48 -11.37
N HIS A 116 23.13 -24.66 -11.62
CA HIS A 116 24.56 -25.02 -11.58
C HIS A 116 25.39 -24.22 -10.57
N ALA A 117 24.76 -23.52 -9.62
CA ALA A 117 25.44 -22.88 -8.49
C ALA A 117 25.40 -23.74 -7.21
N ALA A 118 25.07 -25.03 -7.33
CA ALA A 118 25.32 -26.02 -6.29
C ALA A 118 26.78 -26.48 -6.44
N ILE A 119 27.66 -25.89 -5.63
CA ILE A 119 29.01 -26.40 -5.35
C ILE A 119 28.94 -27.14 -4.03
#